data_AF-A0A2W1N2H4-F1
#
_entry.id   AF-A0A2W1N2H4-F1
#
_cell.length_a   1.000
_cell.length_b   1.000
_cell.length_c   1.000
_cell.angle_alpha   90.00
_cell.angle_beta   90.00
_cell.angle_gamma   90.00
#
_symmetry.space_group_name_H-M   'P 1'
#
loop_
_entity.id
_entity.type
_entity.pdbx_description
1 polymer ?
#
loop_
_entity_poly.entity_id
_entity_poly.type
_entity_poly.pdbx_seq_one_letter_code
_entity_poly.pdbx_strand_id
1 'polypeptide(L)' 'MQHKNQKAKQMEEATIHEEIKTLKAKLTGNLFEDGETQQAIYELKKQLQPEIENQPELDNYEDEDGCLYCGS' A
#
# COMPACT_ATOMS: atom_id res chain seq x y z
N MET A 1 26.90 -9.15 14.43
CA MET A 1 25.84 -9.84 13.66
C MET A 1 24.56 -9.00 13.50
N GLN A 2 24.53 -7.70 13.86
CA GLN A 2 23.29 -6.89 13.87
C GLN A 2 22.98 -6.16 12.54
N HIS A 3 23.93 -6.06 11.61
CA HIS A 3 23.75 -5.28 10.38
C HIS A 3 23.11 -6.05 9.20
N LYS A 4 22.95 -7.37 9.28
CA LYS A 4 22.40 -8.18 8.17
C LYS A 4 20.86 -8.18 8.14
N ASN A 5 20.20 -8.11 9.30
CA ASN A 5 18.73 -8.12 9.37
C ASN A 5 18.09 -6.79 8.96
N GLN A 6 18.79 -5.67 9.13
CA GLN A 6 18.21 -4.35 8.84
C GLN A 6 18.15 -4.06 7.33
N LYS A 7 19.12 -4.55 6.56
CA LYS A 7 19.12 -4.43 5.09
C LYS A 7 18.07 -5.32 4.42
N ALA A 8 17.84 -6.52 4.94
CA ALA A 8 16.81 -7.41 4.42
C ALA A 8 15.42 -6.82 4.61
N LYS A 9 15.15 -6.27 5.80
CA LYS A 9 13.89 -5.59 6.10
C LYS A 9 13.65 -4.37 5.20
N GLN A 10 14.66 -3.51 5.01
CA GLN A 10 14.55 -2.36 4.10
C GLN A 10 14.34 -2.75 2.63
N MET A 11 14.96 -3.84 2.17
CA MET A 11 14.78 -4.32 0.79
C MET A 11 13.40 -4.93 0.57
N GLU A 12 12.84 -5.58 1.59
CA GLU A 12 11.47 -6.09 1.61
C GLU A 12 10.47 -4.93 1.61
N GLU A 13 10.67 -3.91 2.45
CA GLU A 13 9.85 -2.69 2.45
C GLU A 13 9.87 -2.01 1.09
N ALA A 14 11.05 -1.80 0.48
CA ALA A 14 11.16 -1.20 -0.85
C ALA A 14 10.41 -2.00 -1.92
N THR A 15 10.49 -3.34 -1.87
CA THR A 15 9.77 -4.23 -2.79
C THR A 15 8.26 -4.06 -2.65
N ILE A 16 7.76 -4.00 -1.41
CA ILE A 16 6.34 -3.80 -1.14
C ILE A 16 5.87 -2.44 -1.68
N HIS A 17 6.67 -1.37 -1.55
CA HIS A 17 6.32 -0.07 -2.12
C HIS A 17 6.24 -0.10 -3.66
N GLU A 18 7.18 -0.78 -4.33
CA GLU A 18 7.15 -0.96 -5.78
C GLU A 18 5.93 -1.77 -6.25
N GLU A 19 5.53 -2.78 -5.48
CA GLU A 19 4.36 -3.60 -5.76
C GLU A 19 3.06 -2.81 -5.58
N ILE A 20 2.95 -2.03 -4.49
CA ILE A 20 1.82 -1.09 -4.27
C ILE A 20 1.72 -0.12 -5.45
N LYS A 21 2.82 0.47 -5.89
CA LYS A 21 2.84 1.38 -7.05
C LYS A 21 2.39 0.71 -8.34
N THR A 22 2.83 -0.53 -8.55
CA THR A 22 2.44 -1.33 -9.73
C THR A 22 0.95 -1.67 -9.71
N LEU A 23 0.39 -2.00 -8.55
CA LEU A 23 -1.04 -2.27 -8.38
C LEU A 23 -1.87 -0.99 -8.53
N LYS A 24 -1.43 0.12 -7.95
CA LYS A 24 -2.09 1.43 -8.12
C LYS A 24 -2.19 1.83 -9.59
N ALA A 25 -1.14 1.59 -10.39
CA ALA A 25 -1.16 1.87 -11.82
C ALA A 25 -2.15 0.99 -12.63
N LYS A 26 -2.65 -0.10 -12.06
CA LYS A 26 -3.69 -0.96 -12.67
C LYS A 26 -5.10 -0.52 -12.32
N LEU A 27 -5.27 0.34 -11.32
CA LEU A 27 -6.59 0.82 -10.92
C LEU A 27 -7.22 1.58 -12.09
N THR A 28 -8.41 1.14 -12.46
CA THR A 28 -9.20 1.70 -13.55
C THR A 28 -10.04 2.89 -13.10
N GLY A 29 -10.19 3.08 -11.78
CA GLY A 29 -11.14 3.99 -11.16
C GLY A 29 -12.53 3.38 -11.02
N ASN A 30 -12.75 2.15 -11.48
CA ASN A 30 -14.01 1.43 -11.30
C ASN A 30 -13.93 0.59 -10.03
N LEU A 31 -14.65 1.01 -8.98
CA LEU A 31 -14.68 0.33 -7.69
C LEU A 31 -15.00 -1.17 -7.78
N PHE A 32 -15.88 -1.58 -8.69
CA PHE A 32 -16.28 -2.99 -8.81
C PHE A 32 -15.21 -3.85 -9.46
N GLU A 33 -14.49 -3.30 -10.45
CA GLU A 33 -13.42 -4.02 -11.15
C GLU A 33 -12.11 -3.97 -10.35
N ASP A 34 -11.91 -2.87 -9.61
CA ASP A 34 -10.70 -2.61 -8.86
C ASP A 34 -10.70 -3.28 -7.47
N GLY A 35 -11.80 -3.87 -7.01
CA GLY A 35 -11.95 -4.40 -5.65
C GLY A 35 -10.83 -5.36 -5.22
N GLU A 36 -10.44 -6.30 -6.09
CA GLU A 36 -9.34 -7.22 -5.81
C GLU A 36 -7.98 -6.50 -5.77
N THR A 37 -7.76 -5.54 -6.67
CA THR A 37 -6.53 -4.74 -6.73
C THR A 37 -6.41 -3.84 -5.50
N GLN A 38 -7.50 -3.20 -5.07
CA GLN A 38 -7.55 -2.39 -3.86
C GLN A 38 -7.32 -3.23 -2.60
N GLN A 39 -7.90 -4.45 -2.53
CA GLN A 39 -7.66 -5.37 -1.42
C GLN A 39 -6.18 -5.78 -1.35
N ALA A 40 -5.55 -6.11 -2.48
CA ALA A 40 -4.12 -6.44 -2.52
C ALA A 40 -3.24 -5.26 -2.07
N ILE A 41 -3.57 -4.03 -2.50
CA ILE A 41 -2.88 -2.82 -2.02
C ILE A 41 -3.01 -2.68 -0.51
N TYR A 42 -4.20 -2.87 0.06
CA TYR A 42 -4.43 -2.76 1.50
C TYR A 42 -3.64 -3.81 2.30
N GLU A 43 -3.56 -5.06 1.82
CA GLU A 43 -2.77 -6.10 2.48
C GLU A 43 -1.28 -5.76 2.51
N LEU A 44 -0.75 -5.22 1.42
CA LEU A 44 0.64 -4.76 1.34
C LEU A 44 0.88 -3.55 2.26
N LYS A 45 -0.02 -2.57 2.29
CA LYS A 45 0.03 -1.45 3.25
C LYS A 45 0.02 -1.95 4.70
N LYS A 46 -0.79 -2.97 5.01
CA LYS A 46 -0.84 -3.58 6.35
C LYS A 46 0.47 -4.28 6.74
N GLN A 47 1.20 -4.83 5.77
CA GLN A 47 2.54 -5.39 6.05
C GLN A 47 3.54 -4.29 6.43
N LEU A 48 3.43 -3.10 5.83
CA LEU A 48 4.26 -1.95 6.16
C LEU A 48 3.83 -1.27 7.46
N GLN A 49 2.53 -1.16 7.68
CA GLN A 49 1.93 -0.48 8.81
C GLN A 49 0.72 -1.29 9.33
N PRO A 50 0.93 -2.27 10.21
CA PRO A 50 -0.14 -3.13 10.72
C PRO A 50 -1.21 -2.35 11.52
N GLU A 51 -0.87 -1.19 12.07
CA GLU A 51 -1.80 -0.35 12.82
C GLU A 51 -3.03 0.09 11.99
N ILE A 52 -2.92 0.17 10.66
CA ILE A 52 -4.04 0.59 9.79
C ILE A 52 -5.22 -0.38 9.83
N GLU A 53 -5.00 -1.63 10.26
CA GLU A 53 -6.07 -2.62 10.42
C GLU A 53 -7.07 -2.23 11.49
N ASN A 54 -6.58 -1.58 12.54
CA ASN A 54 -7.40 -1.17 13.68
C ASN A 54 -7.66 0.35 13.68
N GLN A 55 -6.84 1.11 12.97
CA GLN A 55 -6.88 2.57 12.89
C GLN A 55 -6.66 3.00 11.43
N PRO A 56 -7.66 2.82 10.54
CA PRO A 56 -7.54 3.14 9.12
C PRO A 56 -7.17 4.60 8.84
N GLU A 57 -7.48 5.52 9.77
CA GLU A 57 -7.09 6.93 9.71
C GLU A 57 -5.57 7.18 9.77
N LEU A 58 -4.80 6.17 10.19
CA LEU A 58 -3.34 6.24 10.22
C LEU A 58 -2.71 5.84 8.88
N ASP A 59 -3.49 5.38 7.90
CA ASP A 59 -2.97 5.00 6.59
C ASP A 59 -2.37 6.23 5.87
N ASN A 60 -1.03 6.31 5.89
CA ASN A 60 -0.26 7.37 5.27
C ASN A 60 0.17 7.03 3.83
N TYR A 61 -0.23 5.87 3.30
CA TYR A 61 0.07 5.43 1.93
C TYR A 61 -0.97 5.89 0.91
N GLU A 62 -1.90 6.75 1.34
CA GLU A 62 -2.98 7.36 0.56
C GLU A 62 -2.50 8.57 -0.28
N ASP A 63 -1.37 9.21 0.06
CA ASP A 63 -1.11 10.62 -0.33
C ASP A 63 -0.15 10.86 -1.51
N GLU A 64 0.62 9.87 -1.99
CA GLU A 64 1.62 10.13 -3.06
C GLU A 64 1.01 10.28 -4.47
N ASP A 65 -0.18 9.73 -4.71
CA ASP A 65 -0.95 9.89 -5.95
C ASP A 65 -2.39 10.27 -5.58
N GLY A 66 -2.48 11.41 -4.89
CA GLY A 66 -3.69 11.95 -4.24
C GLY A 66 -4.98 11.45 -4.88
N CYS A 67 -5.80 10.82 -4.04
CA CYS A 67 -7.16 10.39 -4.34
C CYS A 67 -7.90 11.53 -5.07
N LEU A 68 -7.83 11.49 -6.41
CA LEU A 68 -8.56 12.36 -7.29
C LEU A 68 -9.97 11.80 -7.29
N TYR A 69 -10.73 12.24 -6.29
CA TYR A 69 -12.17 12.39 -6.40
C TYR A 69 -13.00 11.11 -6.23
N CYS A 70 -13.05 10.53 -5.01
CA CYS A 70 -14.20 9.72 -4.60
C CYS A 70 -15.25 10.58 -3.87
N GLY A 71 -15.83 11.58 -4.55
CA GLY A 71 -16.78 12.46 -3.86
C GLY A 71 -17.44 13.62 -4.60
N SER A 72 -17.63 13.59 -5.92
CA SER A 72 -18.81 14.27 -6.51
C SER A 72 -19.36 13.53 -7.71
#